data_AF-W1V9R5-F1
#
_entry.id   AF-W1V9R5-F1
#
_cell.length_a   1.000
_cell.length_b   1.000
_cell.length_c   1.000
_cell.angle_alpha   90.00
_cell.angle_beta   90.00
_cell.angle_gamma   90.00
#
_symmetry.space_group_name_H-M   'P 1'
#
loop_
_entity.id
_entity.type
_entity.pdbx_description
1 polymer ?
#
loop_
_entity_poly.entity_id
_entity_poly.type
_entity_poly.pdbx_seq_one_letter_code
_entity_poly.pdbx_strand_id
1 'polypeptide(L)'
;MADSVKTWRLGSAPWAGIEKTVARARVIIDNDFSGDPDDFYQLVHHLLSPTVEIPFIVASHLRPGDPMDPSDHTATNAERLANEVCEVMGLEHEGLVVRGSEVPLSDRATAAPSAAVERIIAEAMREDTDLPLYYAAGGGLTDLASAYLIEPRIAQRLTLVWIGGAEHPGTVSAPPQIEDAPEYNLRIDVAAAQVLFDAPDLAIWQFTRDIYRQCLISDAEMRLRVRSAGAVGRYLYDSIVDVRARMAEHGLLAAETYAIGDQPLVLATALTSQFQPDTSSSFHEVRPCPSIAEDGSYIHRPDGRPIRVYRQVDTRLMFEDLYSKLSEFAAWQRS
;
A
#
# COMPACT_ATOMS: atom_id res chain seq x y z
N MET A 1 5.83 -25.91 -26.16
CA MET A 1 4.74 -24.93 -26.35
C MET A 1 4.74 -24.09 -25.10
N ALA A 2 4.80 -22.76 -25.20
CA ALA A 2 4.60 -21.94 -24.01
C ALA A 2 3.12 -22.10 -23.66
N ASP A 3 2.82 -22.75 -22.53
CA ASP A 3 1.45 -22.85 -22.06
C ASP A 3 0.91 -21.42 -21.88
N SER A 4 -0.23 -21.13 -22.49
CA SER A 4 -0.88 -19.83 -22.39
C SER A 4 -1.22 -19.55 -20.92
N VAL A 5 -0.87 -18.36 -20.42
CA VAL A 5 -1.26 -17.90 -19.08
C VAL A 5 -2.78 -18.00 -18.96
N LYS A 6 -3.26 -18.70 -17.93
CA LYS A 6 -4.70 -18.79 -17.65
C LYS A 6 -5.22 -17.44 -17.22
N THR A 7 -6.39 -17.08 -17.72
CA THR A 7 -7.04 -15.82 -17.33
C THR A 7 -8.01 -16.03 -16.18
N TRP A 8 -8.19 -15.00 -15.36
CA TRP A 8 -9.15 -14.96 -14.26
C TRP A 8 -9.69 -13.55 -14.06
N ARG A 9 -10.79 -13.43 -13.31
CA ARG A 9 -11.46 -12.15 -13.04
C ARG A 9 -11.30 -11.77 -11.59
N LEU A 10 -11.22 -10.48 -11.32
CA LEU A 10 -11.23 -9.98 -9.95
C LEU A 10 -12.46 -10.48 -9.20
N GLY A 11 -12.28 -10.91 -7.96
CA GLY A 11 -13.33 -11.60 -7.24
C GLY A 11 -13.63 -13.00 -7.81
N SER A 12 -12.67 -13.66 -8.44
CA SER A 12 -12.64 -15.12 -8.50
C SER A 12 -11.38 -15.60 -7.81
N ALA A 13 -11.36 -16.85 -7.34
CA ALA A 13 -10.18 -17.46 -6.76
C ALA A 13 -10.08 -18.93 -7.21
N PRO A 14 -9.92 -19.18 -8.53
CA PRO A 14 -9.92 -20.54 -9.08
C PRO A 14 -8.77 -21.41 -8.56
N TRP A 15 -7.73 -20.81 -7.96
CA TRP A 15 -6.66 -21.52 -7.27
C TRP A 15 -7.05 -22.05 -5.88
N ALA A 16 -7.97 -21.40 -5.18
CA ALA A 16 -8.28 -21.71 -3.79
C ALA A 16 -9.17 -22.95 -3.64
N GLY A 17 -9.90 -23.36 -4.69
CA GLY A 17 -10.81 -24.52 -4.65
C GLY A 17 -11.95 -24.41 -3.63
N ILE A 18 -12.18 -23.22 -3.07
CA ILE A 18 -13.19 -22.92 -2.05
C ILE A 18 -14.31 -22.11 -2.72
N GLU A 19 -15.56 -22.40 -2.35
CA GLU A 19 -16.71 -21.60 -2.77
C GLU A 19 -16.55 -20.16 -2.26
N LYS A 20 -16.67 -19.20 -3.16
CA LYS A 20 -16.30 -17.82 -2.87
C LYS A 20 -17.15 -17.26 -1.73
N THR A 21 -16.49 -16.80 -0.66
CA THR A 21 -17.17 -16.14 0.46
C THR A 21 -17.59 -14.72 0.09
N VAL A 22 -18.67 -14.22 0.71
CA VAL A 22 -19.04 -12.80 0.63
C VAL A 22 -17.89 -11.94 1.15
N ALA A 23 -17.58 -10.84 0.46
CA ALA A 23 -16.53 -9.92 0.88
C ALA A 23 -16.85 -9.30 2.24
N ARG A 24 -15.80 -9.02 3.02
CA ARG A 24 -15.90 -8.45 4.38
C ARG A 24 -15.57 -6.97 4.42
N ALA A 25 -14.92 -6.46 3.39
CA ALA A 25 -14.52 -5.07 3.25
C ALA A 25 -14.29 -4.75 1.77
N ARG A 26 -14.31 -3.45 1.47
CA ARG A 26 -13.83 -2.86 0.22
C ARG A 26 -12.47 -2.23 0.50
N VAL A 27 -11.52 -2.43 -0.41
CA VAL A 27 -10.15 -1.92 -0.25
C VAL A 27 -9.74 -1.22 -1.54
N ILE A 28 -9.61 0.10 -1.48
CA ILE A 28 -8.89 0.84 -2.51
C ILE A 28 -7.41 0.65 -2.22
N ILE A 29 -6.68 0.12 -3.19
CA ILE A 29 -5.22 -0.01 -3.13
C ILE A 29 -4.64 1.29 -3.69
N ASP A 30 -3.71 1.92 -2.98
CA ASP A 30 -2.94 3.07 -3.48
C ASP A 30 -1.46 2.82 -3.25
N ASN A 31 -0.68 2.85 -4.33
CA ASN A 31 0.76 2.77 -4.24
C ASN A 31 1.48 3.48 -5.40
N ASP A 32 2.71 3.92 -5.13
CA ASP A 32 3.61 4.59 -6.05
C ASP A 32 4.43 3.58 -6.87
N PHE A 33 3.75 2.73 -7.66
CA PHE A 33 4.28 1.56 -8.39
C PHE A 33 5.53 1.74 -9.27
N SER A 34 6.03 2.97 -9.43
CA SER A 34 7.31 3.29 -10.08
C SER A 34 8.49 3.40 -9.08
N GLY A 35 8.22 3.25 -7.79
CA GLY A 35 9.11 3.43 -6.65
C GLY A 35 9.82 2.16 -6.17
N ASP A 36 9.63 1.83 -4.89
CA ASP A 36 10.19 0.62 -4.26
C ASP A 36 9.33 -0.60 -4.59
N PRO A 37 9.88 -1.69 -5.16
CA PRO A 37 9.12 -2.83 -5.67
C PRO A 37 8.39 -3.66 -4.60
N ASP A 38 8.41 -3.30 -3.32
CA ASP A 38 7.57 -3.95 -2.32
C ASP A 38 6.07 -3.66 -2.51
N ASP A 39 5.75 -2.57 -3.21
CA ASP A 39 4.42 -2.24 -3.71
C ASP A 39 3.78 -3.38 -4.53
N PHE A 40 4.54 -4.08 -5.37
CA PHE A 40 4.07 -5.19 -6.19
C PHE A 40 3.70 -6.39 -5.32
N TYR A 41 4.45 -6.62 -4.24
CA TYR A 41 4.10 -7.69 -3.30
C TYR A 41 2.76 -7.37 -2.64
N GLN A 42 2.53 -6.12 -2.27
CA GLN A 42 1.26 -5.69 -1.67
C GLN A 42 0.11 -5.87 -2.65
N LEU A 43 0.26 -5.37 -3.88
CA LEU A 43 -0.72 -5.52 -4.95
C LEU A 43 -1.07 -6.99 -5.21
N VAL A 44 -0.08 -7.84 -5.46
CA VAL A 44 -0.29 -9.26 -5.73
C VAL A 44 -0.99 -9.94 -4.55
N HIS A 45 -0.59 -9.63 -3.32
CA HIS A 45 -1.18 -10.26 -2.15
C HIS A 45 -2.64 -9.85 -1.91
N HIS A 46 -2.99 -8.57 -2.10
CA HIS A 46 -4.38 -8.13 -2.08
C HIS A 46 -5.20 -8.79 -3.20
N LEU A 47 -4.69 -8.83 -4.43
CA LEU A 47 -5.38 -9.46 -5.57
C LEU A 47 -5.65 -10.96 -5.34
N LEU A 48 -4.77 -11.64 -4.61
CA LEU A 48 -4.92 -13.04 -4.23
C LEU A 48 -5.77 -13.26 -2.96
N SER A 49 -6.34 -12.19 -2.38
CA SER A 49 -7.14 -12.24 -1.15
C SER A 49 -8.65 -12.19 -1.43
N PRO A 50 -9.36 -13.33 -1.42
CA PRO A 50 -10.76 -13.41 -1.88
C PRO A 50 -11.80 -12.80 -0.92
N THR A 51 -11.39 -12.43 0.29
CA THR A 51 -12.26 -11.92 1.36
C THR A 51 -12.49 -10.41 1.29
N VAL A 52 -11.83 -9.72 0.36
CA VAL A 52 -12.01 -8.28 0.13
C VAL A 52 -12.46 -8.02 -1.30
N GLU A 53 -13.27 -6.97 -1.46
CA GLU A 53 -13.54 -6.36 -2.76
C GLU A 53 -12.48 -5.29 -3.02
N ILE A 54 -11.90 -5.29 -4.22
CA ILE A 54 -10.97 -4.25 -4.66
C ILE A 54 -11.70 -3.42 -5.72
N PRO A 55 -12.21 -2.23 -5.39
CA PRO A 55 -12.95 -1.42 -6.36
C PRO A 55 -12.06 -0.95 -7.52
N PHE A 56 -10.84 -0.51 -7.20
CA PHE A 56 -9.80 -0.09 -8.13
C PHE A 56 -8.45 0.05 -7.41
N ILE A 57 -7.41 0.23 -8.22
CA ILE A 57 -6.02 0.47 -7.79
C ILE A 57 -5.64 1.89 -8.22
N VAL A 58 -5.17 2.71 -7.29
CA VAL A 58 -4.58 4.01 -7.55
C VAL A 58 -3.09 3.83 -7.80
N ALA A 59 -2.62 4.32 -8.94
CA ALA A 59 -1.21 4.46 -9.24
C ALA A 59 -0.79 5.90 -8.94
N SER A 60 -0.19 6.12 -7.76
CA SER A 60 0.17 7.45 -7.27
C SER A 60 1.59 7.86 -7.71
N HIS A 61 1.91 9.14 -7.53
CA HIS A 61 3.21 9.70 -7.91
C HIS A 61 4.26 9.52 -6.81
N LEU A 62 5.52 9.59 -7.22
CA LEU A 62 6.67 9.80 -6.35
C LEU A 62 6.94 11.29 -6.14
N ARG A 63 7.80 11.63 -5.18
CA ARG A 63 8.28 13.02 -5.07
C ARG A 63 9.01 13.44 -6.35
N PRO A 64 8.97 14.72 -6.74
CA PRO A 64 9.77 15.22 -7.86
C PRO A 64 11.27 14.91 -7.67
N GLY A 65 11.88 14.29 -8.69
CA GLY A 65 13.30 13.91 -8.68
C GLY A 65 13.63 12.73 -7.76
N ASP A 66 12.68 11.84 -7.48
CA ASP A 66 12.96 10.61 -6.76
C ASP A 66 14.00 9.76 -7.51
N PRO A 67 15.03 9.20 -6.85
CA PRO A 67 16.03 8.37 -7.50
C PRO A 67 15.50 7.01 -8.00
N MET A 68 14.35 6.52 -7.51
CA MET A 68 13.75 5.26 -7.99
C MET A 68 13.17 5.42 -9.40
N ASP A 69 12.51 6.55 -9.64
CA ASP A 69 12.07 7.01 -10.96
C ASP A 69 12.20 8.55 -11.02
N PRO A 70 13.22 9.08 -11.72
CA PRO A 70 13.48 10.51 -11.77
C PRO A 70 12.62 11.25 -12.80
N SER A 71 11.65 10.59 -13.44
CA SER A 71 10.75 11.21 -14.41
C SER A 71 9.76 12.18 -13.75
N ASP A 72 9.12 13.01 -14.57
CA ASP A 72 7.98 13.86 -14.21
C ASP A 72 6.62 13.19 -14.50
N HIS A 73 6.64 11.88 -14.75
CA HIS A 73 5.49 11.06 -15.16
C HIS A 73 5.38 9.79 -14.30
N THR A 74 5.72 9.89 -13.02
CA THR A 74 5.84 8.74 -12.10
C THR A 74 4.49 8.05 -11.86
N ALA A 75 3.37 8.78 -11.85
CA ALA A 75 2.04 8.17 -11.74
C ALA A 75 1.65 7.42 -13.02
N THR A 76 2.02 7.95 -14.20
CA THR A 76 1.86 7.25 -15.49
C THR A 76 2.73 6.00 -15.55
N ASN A 77 3.96 6.05 -15.07
CA ASN A 77 4.84 4.88 -15.00
C ASN A 77 4.32 3.84 -14.00
N ALA A 78 3.81 4.28 -12.86
CA ALA A 78 3.15 3.44 -11.86
C ALA A 78 1.92 2.74 -12.45
N GLU A 79 1.07 3.45 -13.21
CA GLU A 79 -0.10 2.86 -13.89
C GLU A 79 0.34 1.77 -14.86
N ARG A 80 1.38 2.03 -15.67
CA ARG A 80 1.93 1.04 -16.61
C ARG A 80 2.42 -0.22 -15.89
N LEU A 81 3.19 -0.06 -14.81
CA LEU A 81 3.77 -1.17 -14.05
C LEU A 81 2.71 -2.01 -13.31
N ALA A 82 1.71 -1.36 -12.70
CA ALA A 82 0.60 -2.08 -12.08
C ALA A 82 -0.25 -2.87 -13.09
N ASN A 83 -0.47 -2.32 -14.29
CA ASN A 83 -1.10 -3.07 -15.38
C ASN A 83 -0.24 -4.26 -15.82
N GLU A 84 1.09 -4.09 -15.94
CA GLU A 84 2.02 -5.17 -16.26
C GLU A 84 1.95 -6.32 -15.24
N VAL A 85 1.88 -6.01 -13.94
CA VAL A 85 1.65 -7.03 -12.89
C VAL A 85 0.34 -7.77 -13.12
N CYS A 86 -0.75 -7.05 -13.43
CA CYS A 86 -2.05 -7.67 -13.72
C CYS A 86 -1.99 -8.58 -14.96
N GLU A 87 -1.29 -8.17 -16.01
CA GLU A 87 -1.05 -8.97 -17.22
C GLU A 87 -0.26 -10.25 -16.92
N VAL A 88 0.82 -10.14 -16.13
CA VAL A 88 1.64 -11.30 -15.70
C VAL A 88 0.82 -12.30 -14.88
N MET A 89 -0.17 -11.82 -14.12
CA MET A 89 -1.14 -12.65 -13.40
C MET A 89 -2.26 -13.21 -14.29
N GLY A 90 -2.40 -12.77 -15.55
CA GLY A 90 -3.56 -13.11 -16.38
C GLY A 90 -4.89 -12.57 -15.82
N LEU A 91 -4.86 -11.48 -15.06
CA LEU A 91 -6.06 -10.85 -14.52
C LEU A 91 -6.77 -10.05 -15.63
N GLU A 92 -8.07 -10.24 -15.78
CA GLU A 92 -8.93 -9.31 -16.53
C GLU A 92 -9.06 -8.01 -15.73
N HIS A 93 -8.35 -6.96 -16.15
CA HIS A 93 -8.10 -5.73 -15.36
C HIS A 93 -8.47 -4.42 -16.07
N GLU A 94 -9.28 -4.47 -17.13
CA GLU A 94 -9.65 -3.26 -17.89
C GLU A 94 -10.28 -2.20 -16.96
N GLY A 95 -9.64 -1.02 -16.88
CA GLY A 95 -10.07 0.09 -16.04
C GLY A 95 -9.96 -0.16 -14.52
N LEU A 96 -9.23 -1.20 -14.10
CA LEU A 96 -8.98 -1.51 -12.69
C LEU A 96 -7.91 -0.59 -12.10
N VAL A 97 -6.82 -0.36 -12.83
CA VAL A 97 -5.76 0.59 -12.45
C VAL A 97 -6.16 1.98 -12.92
N VAL A 98 -6.02 2.97 -12.04
CA VAL A 98 -6.41 4.35 -12.25
C VAL A 98 -5.24 5.24 -11.86
N ARG A 99 -4.71 5.98 -12.83
CA ARG A 99 -3.67 6.97 -12.58
C ARG A 99 -4.12 8.10 -11.63
N GLY A 100 -3.29 8.36 -10.62
CA GLY A 100 -3.40 9.48 -9.71
C GLY A 100 -2.87 10.79 -10.27
N SER A 101 -2.66 11.78 -9.41
CA SER A 101 -2.00 13.04 -9.78
C SER A 101 -0.52 12.78 -10.10
N GLU A 102 0.06 13.51 -11.06
CA GLU A 102 1.51 13.51 -11.32
C GLU A 102 2.28 14.47 -10.41
N VAL A 103 1.56 15.31 -9.66
CA VAL A 103 2.13 16.40 -8.87
C VAL A 103 1.55 16.40 -7.46
N PRO A 104 2.34 16.80 -6.45
CA PRO A 104 1.83 17.02 -5.10
C PRO A 104 0.84 18.20 -5.08
N LEU A 105 0.13 18.35 -3.97
CA LEU A 105 -0.69 19.52 -3.71
C LEU A 105 0.14 20.82 -3.77
N SER A 106 -0.40 21.86 -4.41
CA SER A 106 0.23 23.18 -4.42
C SER A 106 0.18 23.86 -3.05
N ASP A 107 -0.89 23.58 -2.30
CA ASP A 107 -1.16 24.09 -0.96
C ASP A 107 -2.22 23.20 -0.27
N ARG A 108 -2.53 23.49 0.99
CA ARG A 108 -3.46 22.70 1.81
C ARG A 108 -4.95 22.95 1.52
N ALA A 109 -5.30 23.83 0.58
CA ALA A 109 -6.66 24.21 0.27
C ALA A 109 -7.08 23.83 -1.16
N THR A 110 -6.11 23.56 -2.04
CA THR A 110 -6.32 23.31 -3.46
C THR A 110 -6.07 21.83 -3.78
N ALA A 111 -7.12 21.11 -4.18
CA ALA A 111 -7.00 19.74 -4.64
C ALA A 111 -6.17 19.65 -5.93
N ALA A 112 -5.42 18.56 -6.11
CA ALA A 112 -4.79 18.18 -7.37
C ALA A 112 -5.71 17.18 -8.10
N PRO A 113 -6.50 17.61 -9.11
CA PRO A 113 -7.50 16.75 -9.73
C PRO A 113 -6.85 15.61 -10.53
N SER A 114 -7.41 14.41 -10.40
CA SER A 114 -7.00 13.22 -11.16
C SER A 114 -8.21 12.29 -11.38
N ALA A 115 -8.06 11.30 -12.26
CA ALA A 115 -9.08 10.27 -12.43
C ALA A 115 -9.28 9.42 -11.15
N ALA A 116 -8.22 9.24 -10.36
CA ALA A 116 -8.29 8.56 -9.07
C ALA A 116 -9.14 9.35 -8.08
N VAL A 117 -8.97 10.68 -8.00
CA VAL A 117 -9.73 11.55 -7.09
C VAL A 117 -11.25 11.39 -7.29
N GLU A 118 -11.73 11.47 -8.52
CA GLU A 118 -13.16 11.30 -8.82
C GLU A 118 -13.68 9.91 -8.41
N ARG A 119 -12.88 8.86 -8.65
CA ARG A 119 -13.24 7.48 -8.28
C ARG A 119 -13.22 7.24 -6.78
N ILE A 120 -12.30 7.84 -6.04
CA ILE A 120 -12.24 7.77 -4.57
C ILE A 120 -13.52 8.36 -3.98
N ILE A 121 -13.91 9.55 -4.44
CA ILE A 121 -15.15 10.20 -3.99
C ILE A 121 -16.36 9.32 -4.32
N ALA A 122 -16.46 8.84 -5.56
CA ALA A 122 -17.57 8.01 -6.00
C ALA A 122 -17.70 6.74 -5.15
N GLU A 123 -16.60 6.03 -4.90
CA GLU A 123 -16.59 4.78 -4.15
C GLU A 123 -16.88 4.97 -2.65
N ALA A 124 -16.33 6.02 -2.05
CA ALA A 124 -16.59 6.37 -0.65
C ALA A 124 -18.03 6.79 -0.39
N MET A 125 -18.66 7.47 -1.36
CA MET A 125 -20.02 7.99 -1.24
C MET A 125 -21.11 7.01 -1.68
N ARG A 126 -20.76 5.78 -2.05
CA ARG A 126 -21.72 4.71 -2.35
C ARG A 126 -22.69 4.49 -1.19
N GLU A 127 -23.95 4.21 -1.56
CA GLU A 127 -25.06 3.93 -0.63
C GLU A 127 -25.66 2.53 -0.88
N ASP A 128 -25.13 1.77 -1.84
CA ASP A 128 -25.57 0.43 -2.22
C ASP A 128 -24.85 -0.69 -1.45
N THR A 129 -24.00 -0.34 -0.47
CA THR A 129 -23.21 -1.30 0.31
C THR A 129 -22.94 -0.79 1.72
N ASP A 130 -22.99 -1.70 2.69
CA ASP A 130 -22.62 -1.44 4.09
C ASP A 130 -21.20 -1.95 4.42
N LEU A 131 -20.47 -2.45 3.42
CA LEU A 131 -19.10 -2.93 3.63
C LEU A 131 -18.18 -1.77 4.02
N PRO A 132 -17.32 -1.93 5.05
CA PRO A 132 -16.33 -0.93 5.41
C PRO A 132 -15.39 -0.69 4.23
N LEU A 133 -15.01 0.58 4.02
CA LEU A 133 -14.06 0.98 3.01
C LEU A 133 -12.71 1.32 3.66
N TYR A 134 -11.66 0.65 3.20
CA TYR A 134 -10.29 0.96 3.54
C TYR A 134 -9.59 1.61 2.35
N TYR A 135 -8.87 2.69 2.62
CA TYR A 135 -7.90 3.25 1.70
C TYR A 135 -6.51 2.78 2.14
N ALA A 136 -5.96 1.80 1.45
CA ALA A 136 -4.69 1.16 1.77
C ALA A 136 -3.56 1.86 1.00
N ALA A 137 -2.90 2.82 1.65
CA ALA A 137 -1.88 3.68 1.06
C ALA A 137 -0.46 3.20 1.41
N GLY A 138 0.26 2.71 0.40
CA GLY A 138 1.68 2.35 0.43
C GLY A 138 2.62 3.50 0.03
N GLY A 139 2.06 4.59 -0.52
CA GLY A 139 2.81 5.76 -0.98
C GLY A 139 2.37 7.09 -0.35
N GLY A 140 2.44 8.14 -1.17
CA GLY A 140 1.96 9.49 -0.84
C GLY A 140 0.45 9.55 -0.63
N LEU A 141 -0.06 10.69 -0.14
CA LEU A 141 -1.48 10.85 0.22
C LEU A 141 -2.24 11.82 -0.69
N THR A 142 -1.63 12.23 -1.80
CA THR A 142 -2.09 13.32 -2.68
C THR A 142 -3.51 13.13 -3.19
N ASP A 143 -3.83 11.95 -3.72
CA ASP A 143 -5.14 11.67 -4.30
C ASP A 143 -6.24 11.58 -3.23
N LEU A 144 -5.97 10.96 -2.08
CA LEU A 144 -6.93 10.93 -0.97
C LEU A 144 -7.15 12.34 -0.36
N ALA A 145 -6.08 13.13 -0.19
CA ALA A 145 -6.17 14.49 0.28
C ALA A 145 -6.97 15.37 -0.69
N SER A 146 -6.72 15.22 -2.00
CA SER A 146 -7.48 15.90 -3.04
C SER A 146 -8.97 15.51 -3.04
N ALA A 147 -9.27 14.21 -2.89
CA ALA A 147 -10.63 13.72 -2.74
C ALA A 147 -11.32 14.30 -1.50
N TYR A 148 -10.61 14.37 -0.38
CA TYR A 148 -11.13 14.98 0.86
C TYR A 148 -11.37 16.48 0.72
N LEU A 149 -10.48 17.23 0.05
CA LEU A 149 -10.65 18.66 -0.19
C LEU A 149 -11.89 18.97 -1.05
N ILE A 150 -12.23 18.09 -1.98
CA ILE A 150 -13.41 18.21 -2.84
C ILE A 150 -14.68 17.74 -2.11
N GLU A 151 -14.60 16.61 -1.40
CA GLU A 151 -15.74 16.01 -0.70
C GLU A 151 -15.36 15.59 0.73
N PRO A 152 -15.42 16.52 1.71
CA PRO A 152 -15.00 16.23 3.09
C PRO A 152 -15.80 15.11 3.77
N ARG A 153 -17.01 14.79 3.29
CA ARG A 153 -17.85 13.71 3.85
C ARG A 153 -17.19 12.33 3.74
N ILE A 154 -16.22 12.14 2.85
CA ILE A 154 -15.51 10.84 2.74
C ILE A 154 -14.78 10.47 4.05
N ALA A 155 -14.39 11.45 4.88
CA ALA A 155 -13.71 11.21 6.15
C ALA A 155 -14.52 10.32 7.10
N GLN A 156 -15.85 10.37 7.02
CA GLN A 156 -16.75 9.53 7.82
C GLN A 156 -17.11 8.20 7.14
N ARG A 157 -16.65 7.98 5.91
CA ARG A 157 -17.04 6.84 5.05
C ARG A 157 -15.91 5.84 4.81
N LEU A 158 -14.66 6.19 5.14
CA LEU A 158 -13.50 5.32 4.96
C LEU A 158 -12.53 5.38 6.14
N THR A 159 -11.67 4.38 6.22
CA THR A 159 -10.48 4.38 7.09
C THR A 159 -9.23 4.45 6.24
N LEU A 160 -8.36 5.43 6.51
CA LEU A 160 -7.02 5.50 5.95
C LEU A 160 -6.13 4.49 6.69
N VAL A 161 -5.58 3.53 5.96
CA VAL A 161 -4.57 2.57 6.43
C VAL A 161 -3.27 2.92 5.71
N TRP A 162 -2.30 3.50 6.41
CA TRP A 162 -1.16 4.17 5.79
C TRP A 162 0.17 3.63 6.29
N ILE A 163 1.03 3.27 5.33
CA ILE A 163 2.46 3.05 5.52
C ILE A 163 3.14 4.41 5.38
N GLY A 164 3.59 4.99 6.48
CA GLY A 164 4.26 6.28 6.40
C GLY A 164 4.30 7.05 7.70
N GLY A 165 5.20 8.03 7.69
CA GLY A 165 5.51 8.86 8.84
C GLY A 165 6.58 8.28 9.75
N ALA A 166 7.32 9.19 10.38
CA ALA A 166 8.38 8.85 11.33
C ALA A 166 7.80 8.25 12.62
N GLU A 167 8.69 7.70 13.45
CA GLU A 167 8.31 7.19 14.75
C GLU A 167 7.76 8.33 15.63
N HIS A 168 6.69 8.06 16.38
CA HIS A 168 6.12 9.06 17.28
C HIS A 168 7.12 9.39 18.41
N PRO A 169 7.25 10.65 18.85
CA PRO A 169 8.16 11.02 19.93
C PRO A 169 7.99 10.13 21.18
N GLY A 170 9.11 9.66 21.73
CA GLY A 170 9.14 8.85 22.94
C GLY A 170 8.78 7.37 22.76
N THR A 171 8.71 6.85 21.53
CA THR A 171 8.42 5.42 21.28
C THR A 171 9.68 4.59 21.08
N VAL A 172 10.40 4.84 20.01
CA VAL A 172 11.66 4.17 19.66
C VAL A 172 12.60 5.20 19.06
N SER A 173 13.90 4.96 19.16
CA SER A 173 14.90 5.81 18.51
C SER A 173 14.86 5.60 17.01
N ALA A 174 14.83 6.71 16.27
CA ALA A 174 15.04 6.72 14.83
C ALA A 174 16.36 5.99 14.48
N PRO A 175 16.41 5.22 13.38
CA PRO A 175 17.67 4.75 12.83
C PRO A 175 18.69 5.89 12.65
N PRO A 176 20.00 5.62 12.73
CA PRO A 176 21.01 6.65 12.53
C PRO A 176 20.91 7.23 11.10
N GLN A 177 21.32 8.50 10.94
CA GLN A 177 21.45 9.19 9.63
C GLN A 177 20.14 9.52 8.90
N ILE A 178 19.01 9.62 9.61
CA ILE A 178 17.72 10.00 9.02
C ILE A 178 17.13 11.30 9.61
N GLU A 179 17.90 12.03 10.40
CA GLU A 179 17.42 13.17 11.21
C GLU A 179 17.07 14.43 10.39
N ASP A 180 17.49 14.50 9.12
CA ASP A 180 17.42 15.73 8.31
C ASP A 180 16.30 15.75 7.25
N ALA A 181 15.43 14.74 7.21
CA ALA A 181 14.34 14.69 6.24
C ALA A 181 13.09 13.97 6.77
N PRO A 182 11.88 14.35 6.29
CA PRO A 182 10.68 13.56 6.55
C PRO A 182 10.86 12.12 6.07
N GLU A 183 10.08 11.23 6.68
CA GLU A 183 9.95 9.84 6.24
C GLU A 183 9.52 9.78 4.75
N TYR A 184 9.92 8.72 4.03
CA TYR A 184 9.85 8.63 2.57
C TYR A 184 8.46 8.93 2.01
N ASN A 185 7.42 8.26 2.48
CA ASN A 185 6.05 8.44 2.00
C ASN A 185 5.46 9.79 2.43
N LEU A 186 5.76 10.22 3.66
CA LEU A 186 5.39 11.56 4.13
C LEU A 186 6.02 12.67 3.26
N ARG A 187 7.25 12.45 2.80
CA ARG A 187 8.01 13.42 1.98
C ARG A 187 7.47 13.53 0.55
N ILE A 188 6.70 12.56 0.06
CA ILE A 188 6.07 12.63 -1.28
C ILE A 188 5.16 13.85 -1.36
N ASP A 189 4.33 14.06 -0.34
CA ASP A 189 3.46 15.22 -0.22
C ASP A 189 3.13 15.53 1.25
N VAL A 190 3.92 16.41 1.85
CA VAL A 190 3.71 16.87 3.23
C VAL A 190 2.39 17.63 3.36
N ALA A 191 1.98 18.39 2.34
CA ALA A 191 0.74 19.16 2.37
C ALA A 191 -0.49 18.23 2.36
N ALA A 192 -0.46 17.15 1.59
CA ALA A 192 -1.50 16.12 1.62
C ALA A 192 -1.61 15.44 2.98
N ALA A 193 -0.48 15.10 3.59
CA ALA A 193 -0.47 14.54 4.94
C ALA A 193 -1.03 15.54 5.97
N GLN A 194 -0.67 16.83 5.88
CA GLN A 194 -1.24 17.88 6.73
C GLN A 194 -2.75 17.99 6.59
N VAL A 195 -3.28 17.95 5.36
CA VAL A 195 -4.72 17.99 5.08
C VAL A 195 -5.44 16.84 5.79
N LEU A 196 -4.94 15.61 5.68
CA LEU A 196 -5.61 14.43 6.24
C LEU A 196 -5.42 14.27 7.76
N PHE A 197 -4.26 14.65 8.31
CA PHE A 197 -4.05 14.62 9.76
C PHE A 197 -4.87 15.70 10.48
N ASP A 198 -5.14 16.83 9.82
CA ASP A 198 -6.03 17.87 10.33
C ASP A 198 -7.52 17.65 9.96
N ALA A 199 -7.84 16.66 9.11
CA ALA A 199 -9.21 16.34 8.74
C ALA A 199 -10.01 15.81 9.95
N PRO A 200 -11.12 16.46 10.34
CA PRO A 200 -12.02 15.92 11.35
C PRO A 200 -12.59 14.58 10.88
N ASP A 201 -12.90 13.72 11.86
CA ASP A 201 -13.57 12.42 11.69
C ASP A 201 -12.82 11.33 10.89
N LEU A 202 -11.78 11.66 10.13
CA LEU A 202 -11.03 10.66 9.35
C LEU A 202 -10.36 9.64 10.28
N ALA A 203 -10.73 8.37 10.15
CA ALA A 203 -10.03 7.29 10.86
C ALA A 203 -8.67 7.03 10.20
N ILE A 204 -7.60 7.00 11.02
CA ILE A 204 -6.23 6.70 10.55
C ILE A 204 -5.67 5.51 11.32
N TRP A 205 -5.18 4.53 10.58
CA TRP A 205 -4.39 3.39 11.01
C TRP A 205 -2.98 3.55 10.43
N GLN A 206 -2.03 3.92 11.29
CA GLN A 206 -0.69 4.30 10.86
C GLN A 206 0.34 3.24 11.19
N PHE A 207 1.10 2.82 10.17
CA PHE A 207 2.29 2.00 10.28
C PHE A 207 3.50 2.90 10.03
N THR A 208 4.17 3.32 11.10
CA THR A 208 5.35 4.19 11.03
C THR A 208 6.58 3.42 10.58
N ARG A 209 7.65 4.16 10.26
CA ARG A 209 8.92 3.62 9.76
C ARG A 209 9.51 2.44 10.54
N ASP A 210 9.47 2.49 11.86
CA ASP A 210 9.91 1.39 12.71
C ASP A 210 9.07 0.11 12.55
N ILE A 211 7.83 0.23 12.09
CA ILE A 211 6.89 -0.89 11.94
C ILE A 211 7.08 -1.56 10.59
N TYR A 212 7.00 -0.81 9.48
CA TYR A 212 7.13 -1.41 8.15
C TYR A 212 8.55 -1.98 7.93
N ARG A 213 9.58 -1.47 8.63
CA ARG A 213 10.94 -2.04 8.60
C ARG A 213 11.09 -3.37 9.35
N GLN A 214 10.10 -3.81 10.12
CA GLN A 214 10.07 -5.16 10.70
C GLN A 214 9.73 -6.22 9.65
N CYS A 215 9.18 -5.82 8.50
CA CYS A 215 8.72 -6.68 7.42
C CYS A 215 9.89 -7.14 6.52
N LEU A 216 10.96 -7.63 7.14
CA LEU A 216 12.12 -8.15 6.42
C LEU A 216 11.89 -9.59 5.96
N ILE A 217 12.25 -9.86 4.72
CA ILE A 217 12.38 -11.22 4.19
C ILE A 217 13.80 -11.47 3.73
N SER A 218 14.29 -12.70 3.91
CA SER A 218 15.61 -13.07 3.43
C SER A 218 15.62 -13.34 1.92
N ASP A 219 16.77 -13.13 1.30
CA ASP A 219 16.99 -13.51 -0.10
C ASP A 219 16.76 -15.01 -0.35
N ALA A 220 17.10 -15.85 0.64
CA ALA A 220 16.84 -17.29 0.57
C ALA A 220 15.33 -17.60 0.52
N GLU A 221 14.52 -16.96 1.35
CA GLU A 221 13.06 -17.09 1.30
C GLU A 221 12.50 -16.59 -0.03
N MET A 222 12.97 -15.45 -0.52
CA MET A 222 12.55 -14.94 -1.83
C MET A 222 12.88 -15.90 -2.96
N ARG A 223 14.11 -16.42 -3.04
CA ARG A 223 14.51 -17.39 -4.08
C ARG A 223 13.72 -18.69 -4.02
N LEU A 224 13.45 -19.19 -2.81
CA LEU A 224 12.80 -20.49 -2.61
C LEU A 224 11.28 -20.44 -2.69
N ARG A 225 10.65 -19.36 -2.20
CA ARG A 225 9.20 -19.27 -1.98
C ARG A 225 8.49 -18.23 -2.86
N VAL A 226 9.19 -17.21 -3.32
CA VAL A 226 8.62 -16.17 -4.20
C VAL A 226 9.00 -16.45 -5.65
N ARG A 227 10.29 -16.42 -5.98
CA ARG A 227 10.79 -16.58 -7.36
C ARG A 227 10.36 -17.91 -8.01
N SER A 228 10.22 -18.96 -7.21
CA SER A 228 9.80 -20.29 -7.69
C SER A 228 8.29 -20.37 -8.01
N ALA A 229 7.50 -19.39 -7.58
CA ALA A 229 6.04 -19.38 -7.68
C ALA A 229 5.54 -18.80 -9.02
N GLY A 230 5.99 -19.40 -10.13
CA GLY A 230 5.48 -19.06 -11.47
C GLY A 230 5.94 -17.70 -12.01
N ALA A 231 5.21 -17.15 -12.98
CA ALA A 231 5.60 -15.91 -13.67
C ALA A 231 5.54 -14.69 -12.75
N VAL A 232 4.44 -14.53 -11.99
CA VAL A 232 4.29 -13.44 -11.03
C VAL A 232 5.35 -13.49 -9.94
N GLY A 233 5.65 -14.67 -9.38
CA GLY A 233 6.71 -14.81 -8.39
C GLY A 233 8.10 -14.45 -8.90
N ARG A 234 8.40 -14.77 -10.18
CA ARG A 234 9.64 -14.31 -10.83
C ARG A 234 9.66 -12.80 -11.00
N TYR A 235 8.57 -12.20 -11.49
CA TYR A 235 8.44 -10.76 -11.65
C TYR A 235 8.74 -10.04 -10.33
N LEU A 236 8.07 -10.42 -9.24
CA LEU A 236 8.28 -9.86 -7.90
C LEU A 236 9.74 -9.92 -7.43
N TYR A 237 10.42 -11.04 -7.67
CA TYR A 237 11.81 -11.19 -7.26
C TYR A 237 12.77 -10.40 -8.15
N ASP A 238 12.57 -10.47 -9.46
CA ASP A 238 13.46 -9.84 -10.44
C ASP A 238 13.40 -8.30 -10.29
N SER A 239 12.23 -7.71 -9.94
CA SER A 239 12.12 -6.28 -9.61
C SER A 239 13.00 -5.85 -8.43
N ILE A 240 13.12 -6.68 -7.38
CA ILE A 240 14.04 -6.42 -6.26
C ILE A 240 15.50 -6.58 -6.69
N VAL A 241 15.80 -7.55 -7.55
CA VAL A 241 17.16 -7.72 -8.10
C VAL A 241 17.58 -6.48 -8.90
N ASP A 242 16.68 -5.92 -9.70
CA ASP A 242 16.95 -4.72 -10.50
C ASP A 242 17.22 -3.50 -9.62
N VAL A 243 16.44 -3.30 -8.55
CA VAL A 243 16.69 -2.22 -7.57
C VAL A 243 18.02 -2.41 -6.85
N ARG A 244 18.32 -3.63 -6.41
CA ARG A 244 19.63 -3.94 -5.78
C ARG A 244 20.79 -3.68 -6.74
N ALA A 245 20.66 -4.00 -8.02
CA ALA A 245 21.67 -3.71 -9.02
C ALA A 245 21.89 -2.20 -9.18
N ARG A 246 20.81 -1.40 -9.29
CA ARG A 246 20.87 0.06 -9.34
C ARG A 246 21.49 0.66 -8.07
N MET A 247 21.15 0.16 -6.89
CA MET A 247 21.74 0.58 -5.62
C MET A 247 23.24 0.26 -5.53
N ALA A 248 23.67 -0.90 -6.04
CA ALA A 248 25.07 -1.31 -6.07
C ALA A 248 25.92 -0.39 -6.96
N GLU A 249 25.38 0.10 -8.08
CA GLU A 249 26.04 1.11 -8.93
C GLU A 249 26.33 2.42 -8.19
N HIS A 250 25.54 2.72 -7.14
CA HIS A 250 25.71 3.88 -6.27
C HIS A 250 26.47 3.57 -4.97
N GLY A 251 27.10 2.38 -4.88
CA GLY A 251 27.96 1.99 -3.76
C GLY A 251 27.23 1.45 -2.53
N LEU A 252 25.92 1.22 -2.61
CA LEU A 252 25.16 0.55 -1.55
C LEU A 252 25.29 -0.97 -1.70
N LEU A 253 25.91 -1.62 -0.72
CA LEU A 253 26.08 -3.08 -0.72
C LEU A 253 24.74 -3.78 -0.46
N ALA A 254 24.48 -4.84 -1.22
CA ALA A 254 23.27 -5.65 -1.02
C ALA A 254 23.29 -6.34 0.35
N ALA A 255 22.19 -6.21 1.10
CA ALA A 255 21.93 -6.99 2.30
C ALA A 255 21.35 -8.37 1.94
N GLU A 256 21.45 -9.33 2.86
CA GLU A 256 20.80 -10.65 2.73
C GLU A 256 19.27 -10.59 2.92
N THR A 257 18.74 -9.40 3.22
CA THR A 257 17.32 -9.14 3.44
C THR A 257 16.81 -8.01 2.56
N TYR A 258 15.49 -7.94 2.37
CA TYR A 258 14.80 -6.79 1.80
C TYR A 258 13.54 -6.51 2.64
N ALA A 259 13.18 -5.25 2.83
CA ALA A 259 11.97 -4.88 3.55
C ALA A 259 10.81 -4.87 2.56
N ILE A 260 9.77 -5.67 2.82
CA ILE A 260 8.51 -5.60 2.10
C ILE A 260 7.52 -4.84 2.97
N GLY A 261 7.77 -3.53 3.07
CA GLY A 261 7.18 -2.61 4.02
C GLY A 261 5.69 -2.33 3.80
N ASP A 262 5.17 -2.56 2.60
CA ASP A 262 3.75 -2.33 2.29
C ASP A 262 2.80 -3.47 2.67
N GLN A 263 3.34 -4.64 3.00
CA GLN A 263 2.54 -5.80 3.41
C GLN A 263 1.62 -5.60 4.62
N PRO A 264 1.92 -4.73 5.61
CA PRO A 264 0.98 -4.44 6.69
C PRO A 264 -0.38 -3.93 6.20
N LEU A 265 -0.46 -3.35 5.00
CA LEU A 265 -1.73 -2.98 4.38
C LEU A 265 -2.62 -4.21 4.14
N VAL A 266 -2.04 -5.31 3.64
CA VAL A 266 -2.75 -6.57 3.42
C VAL A 266 -3.14 -7.20 4.75
N LEU A 267 -2.20 -7.20 5.70
CA LEU A 267 -2.44 -7.73 7.04
C LEU A 267 -3.62 -7.03 7.72
N ALA A 268 -3.70 -5.71 7.58
CA ALA A 268 -4.71 -4.89 8.23
C ALA A 268 -6.09 -4.96 7.58
N THR A 269 -6.16 -5.12 6.24
CA THR A 269 -7.43 -5.00 5.51
C THR A 269 -8.00 -6.34 5.02
N ALA A 270 -7.15 -7.35 4.79
CA ALA A 270 -7.58 -8.64 4.24
C ALA A 270 -7.45 -9.80 5.25
N LEU A 271 -6.43 -9.77 6.11
CA LEU A 271 -6.11 -10.87 7.03
C LEU A 271 -6.67 -10.63 8.45
N THR A 272 -7.93 -10.19 8.52
CA THR A 272 -8.60 -9.87 9.79
C THR A 272 -9.25 -11.09 10.44
N SER A 273 -9.38 -11.06 11.76
CA SER A 273 -10.03 -12.12 12.54
C SER A 273 -11.47 -12.40 12.04
N GLN A 274 -11.90 -13.67 12.11
CA GLN A 274 -13.27 -14.05 11.75
C GLN A 274 -14.30 -13.46 12.74
N PHE A 275 -14.02 -13.57 14.03
CA PHE A 275 -14.85 -13.01 15.09
C PHE A 275 -14.30 -11.65 15.49
N GLN A 276 -15.18 -10.64 15.55
CA GLN A 276 -14.80 -9.24 15.80
C GLN A 276 -13.71 -8.75 14.82
N PRO A 277 -14.06 -8.57 13.53
CA PRO A 277 -13.10 -8.23 12.48
C PRO A 277 -12.22 -7.04 12.88
N ASP A 278 -10.99 -7.34 13.26
CA ASP A 278 -9.95 -6.37 13.61
C ASP A 278 -8.58 -6.99 13.29
N THR A 279 -7.55 -6.18 13.44
CA THR A 279 -6.12 -6.52 13.31
C THR A 279 -5.61 -7.34 14.51
N SER A 280 -6.37 -8.35 14.94
CA SER A 280 -6.19 -9.05 16.22
C SER A 280 -4.83 -9.75 16.41
N SER A 281 -4.07 -9.98 15.33
CA SER A 281 -2.72 -10.54 15.38
C SER A 281 -1.62 -9.48 15.58
N SER A 282 -1.97 -8.20 15.52
CA SER A 282 -1.03 -7.06 15.58
C SER A 282 -1.33 -6.17 16.78
N PHE A 283 -0.32 -5.46 17.27
CA PHE A 283 -0.48 -4.55 18.39
C PHE A 283 -0.46 -3.09 17.93
N HIS A 284 -1.42 -2.32 18.41
CA HIS A 284 -1.50 -0.88 18.19
C HIS A 284 -1.87 -0.15 19.47
N GLU A 285 -1.57 1.14 19.49
CA GLU A 285 -2.00 2.07 20.52
C GLU A 285 -2.97 3.09 19.93
N VAL A 286 -3.95 3.51 20.71
CA VAL A 286 -4.75 4.69 20.37
C VAL A 286 -4.03 5.92 20.89
N ARG A 287 -3.71 6.86 19.99
CA ARG A 287 -3.00 8.10 20.31
C ARG A 287 -3.77 9.32 19.78
N PRO A 288 -3.66 10.49 20.44
CA PRO A 288 -4.12 11.74 19.85
C PRO A 288 -3.40 11.98 18.51
N CYS A 289 -4.16 12.27 17.46
CA CYS A 289 -3.62 12.60 16.14
C CYS A 289 -2.76 13.88 16.24
N PRO A 290 -1.47 13.84 15.86
CA PRO A 290 -0.67 15.05 15.79
C PRO A 290 -1.11 15.90 14.60
N SER A 291 -0.71 17.17 14.58
CA SER A 291 -0.60 17.90 13.32
C SER A 291 0.80 17.67 12.72
N ILE A 292 0.94 17.91 11.42
CA ILE A 292 2.22 17.77 10.72
C ILE A 292 2.77 19.17 10.42
N ALA A 293 4.02 19.44 10.80
CA ALA A 293 4.72 20.69 10.50
C ALA A 293 5.15 20.74 9.03
N GLU A 294 5.58 21.91 8.55
CA GLU A 294 6.08 22.09 7.17
C GLU A 294 7.32 21.23 6.87
N ASP A 295 8.14 20.93 7.89
CA ASP A 295 9.29 20.04 7.80
C ASP A 295 8.94 18.55 7.95
N GLY A 296 7.65 18.21 8.03
CA GLY A 296 7.15 16.85 8.22
C GLY A 296 7.23 16.33 9.66
N SER A 297 7.72 17.11 10.63
CA SER A 297 7.74 16.71 12.03
C SER A 297 6.34 16.70 12.65
N TYR A 298 6.15 15.87 13.69
CA TYR A 298 4.88 15.84 14.42
C TYR A 298 4.80 16.96 15.45
N ILE A 299 3.74 17.76 15.33
CA ILE A 299 3.32 18.73 16.33
C ILE A 299 2.36 18.00 17.29
N HIS A 300 2.78 17.85 18.55
CA HIS A 300 1.97 17.20 19.56
C HIS A 300 0.66 17.95 19.82
N ARG A 301 -0.46 17.23 19.71
CA ARG A 301 -1.81 17.75 19.97
C ARG A 301 -2.56 16.85 20.95
N PRO A 302 -2.55 17.17 22.26
CA PRO A 302 -3.24 16.37 23.27
C PRO A 302 -4.76 16.25 23.03
N ASP A 303 -5.33 17.24 22.34
CA ASP A 303 -6.74 17.33 21.96
C ASP A 303 -7.04 16.72 20.58
N GLY A 304 -6.04 16.14 19.92
CA GLY A 304 -6.19 15.48 18.62
C GLY A 304 -7.17 14.30 18.70
N ARG A 305 -7.98 14.12 17.65
CA ARG A 305 -8.86 12.95 17.52
C ARG A 305 -8.06 11.64 17.63
N PRO A 306 -8.63 10.54 18.13
CA PRO A 306 -7.90 9.29 18.27
C PRO A 306 -7.52 8.69 16.91
N ILE A 307 -6.28 8.22 16.79
CA ILE A 307 -5.78 7.39 15.68
C ILE A 307 -5.15 6.11 16.21
N ARG A 308 -5.09 5.07 15.39
CA ARG A 308 -4.34 3.85 15.71
C ARG A 308 -2.93 3.99 15.17
N VAL A 309 -1.94 3.83 16.05
CA VAL A 309 -0.51 3.76 15.70
C VAL A 309 -0.01 2.38 16.04
N TYR A 310 0.43 1.63 15.04
CA TYR A 310 0.89 0.26 15.24
C TYR A 310 2.25 0.22 15.95
N ARG A 311 2.48 -0.86 16.70
CA ARG A 311 3.70 -1.13 17.48
C ARG A 311 4.37 -2.44 17.10
N GLN A 312 3.59 -3.37 16.55
CA GLN A 312 4.08 -4.64 16.03
C GLN A 312 3.08 -5.21 15.04
N VAL A 313 3.58 -5.90 14.02
CA VAL A 313 2.80 -6.59 12.98
C VAL A 313 3.13 -8.08 12.96
N ASP A 314 2.12 -8.94 12.76
CA ASP A 314 2.31 -10.40 12.64
C ASP A 314 2.93 -10.76 11.30
N THR A 315 4.26 -10.62 11.20
CA THR A 315 5.03 -10.95 10.01
C THR A 315 4.93 -12.43 9.63
N ARG A 316 4.74 -13.32 10.61
CA ARG A 316 4.56 -14.76 10.35
C ARG A 316 3.26 -14.99 9.60
N LEU A 317 2.11 -14.50 10.10
CA LEU A 317 0.83 -14.63 9.38
C LEU A 317 0.93 -14.01 7.99
N MET A 318 1.44 -12.78 7.92
CA MET A 318 1.50 -11.99 6.71
C MET A 318 2.33 -12.66 5.60
N PHE A 319 3.54 -13.11 5.91
CA PHE A 319 4.41 -13.73 4.90
C PHE A 319 4.06 -15.19 4.62
N GLU A 320 3.68 -15.99 5.62
CA GLU A 320 3.25 -17.38 5.37
C GLU A 320 2.01 -17.43 4.48
N ASP A 321 1.07 -16.50 4.65
CA ASP A 321 -0.11 -16.39 3.80
C ASP A 321 0.25 -15.97 2.36
N LEU A 322 1.11 -14.95 2.20
CA LEU A 322 1.64 -14.56 0.88
C LEU A 322 2.28 -15.74 0.14
N TYR A 323 3.21 -16.45 0.79
CA TYR A 323 3.92 -17.57 0.17
C TYR A 323 2.97 -18.71 -0.20
N SER A 324 1.97 -18.98 0.63
CA SER A 324 0.97 -20.01 0.37
C SER A 324 0.10 -19.63 -0.84
N LYS A 325 -0.40 -18.39 -0.88
CA LYS A 325 -1.19 -17.88 -2.01
C LYS A 325 -0.42 -17.88 -3.32
N LEU A 326 0.84 -17.45 -3.32
CA LEU A 326 1.71 -17.52 -4.49
C LEU A 326 1.86 -18.97 -4.99
N SER A 327 2.06 -19.91 -4.07
CA SER A 327 2.19 -21.34 -4.41
C SER A 327 0.90 -21.93 -4.99
N GLU A 328 -0.25 -21.65 -4.38
CA GLU A 328 -1.57 -22.07 -4.88
C GLU A 328 -1.86 -21.50 -6.26
N PHE A 329 -1.66 -20.19 -6.42
CA PHE A 329 -1.84 -19.49 -7.68
C PHE A 329 -0.96 -20.08 -8.79
N ALA A 330 0.32 -20.31 -8.48
CA ALA A 330 1.26 -20.92 -9.41
C ALA A 330 0.90 -22.37 -9.76
N ALA A 331 0.36 -23.14 -8.81
CA ALA A 331 -0.13 -24.49 -9.08
C ALA A 331 -1.34 -24.49 -10.01
N TRP A 332 -2.28 -23.55 -9.82
CA TRP A 332 -3.42 -23.38 -10.71
C TRP A 332 -3.02 -22.91 -12.12
N GLN A 333 -2.08 -21.97 -12.25
CA GLN A 333 -1.57 -21.54 -13.55
C GLN A 333 -0.91 -22.69 -14.34
N ARG A 334 -0.40 -23.73 -13.67
CA ARG A 334 0.23 -24.90 -14.31
C ARG A 334 -0.72 -26.07 -14.61
N SER A 335 -1.91 -26.09 -14.00
CA SER A 335 -2.86 -27.21 -14.18
C SER A 335 -3.56 -27.22 -15.53
#